data_AF-A0A1G8PX41-F1
#
_entry.id   AF-A0A1G8PX41-F1
#
_cell.length_a   1.000
_cell.length_b   1.000
_cell.length_c   1.000
_cell.angle_alpha   90.00
_cell.angle_beta   90.00
_cell.angle_gamma   90.00
#
_symmetry.space_group_name_H-M   'P 1'
#
loop_
_entity.id
_entity.type
_entity.pdbx_description
1 polymer ?
#
loop_
_entity_poly.entity_id
_entity_poly.type
_entity_poly.pdbx_seq_one_letter_code
_entity_poly.pdbx_strand_id
1 'polypeptide(L)'
;MTTPDATIDLQTRPTTAVAKLDSACAAAVELAREAAVEASELEIGEYLGADAVADRIVTHRFAATVPGYTGWHWSVTVARASRSKSITVDEVLLLPGADALLAPAWVPWNERVRPGDLSPGDLIPADPDDSRLVPAYTLSDDPAVESVATELGIGRVHVMSREGRLDTAERWQLGETGPDTAMARHAPAHCGTCGFYLPLAGSLAAAFGACGNAIANSDGRIVSVEHGCGAHSEVVIEVASLSEPIGEVYEDEQFV
;
A
#
# COMPACT_ATOMS: atom_id res chain seq x y z
N MET A 1 12.69 23.89 17.17
CA MET A 1 13.66 23.04 17.89
C MET A 1 13.48 21.64 17.34
N THR A 2 14.24 21.34 16.29
CA THR A 2 14.20 20.07 15.57
C THR A 2 14.86 19.01 16.42
N THR A 3 14.13 17.97 16.83
CA THR A 3 14.72 16.79 17.44
C THR A 3 15.51 16.09 16.33
N PRO A 4 16.83 15.92 16.43
CA PRO A 4 17.56 15.16 15.44
C PRO A 4 17.09 13.72 15.49
N ASP A 5 16.68 13.20 14.33
CA ASP A 5 16.44 11.79 14.09
C ASP A 5 17.72 11.02 14.47
N ALA A 6 17.68 10.32 15.59
CA ALA A 6 18.81 9.59 16.11
C ALA A 6 18.94 8.28 15.34
N THR A 7 19.37 8.38 14.08
CA THR A 7 19.85 7.23 13.33
C THR A 7 21.03 6.67 14.11
N ILE A 8 20.81 5.54 14.78
CA ILE A 8 21.89 4.79 15.44
C ILE A 8 22.75 4.23 14.30
N ASP A 9 23.85 4.91 13.98
CA ASP A 9 24.90 4.39 13.12
C ASP A 9 25.60 3.25 13.87
N LEU A 10 25.06 2.05 13.71
CA LEU A 10 25.74 0.81 14.09
C LEU A 10 26.93 0.64 13.15
N GLN A 11 28.04 1.32 13.48
CA GLN A 11 29.31 1.13 12.81
C GLN A 11 29.76 -0.32 12.97
N THR A 12 29.41 -1.14 11.98
CA THR A 12 29.93 -2.49 11.84
C THR A 12 31.39 -2.36 11.45
N ARG A 13 32.28 -2.54 12.41
CA ARG A 13 33.71 -2.73 12.11
C ARG A 13 33.83 -3.98 11.24
N PRO A 14 34.36 -3.87 10.01
CA PRO A 14 34.61 -5.06 9.21
C PRO A 14 35.75 -5.85 9.83
N THR A 15 35.43 -6.96 10.51
CA THR A 15 36.43 -7.94 10.96
C THR A 15 36.96 -8.67 9.74
N THR A 16 38.04 -8.17 9.17
CA THR A 16 38.61 -8.61 7.89
C THR A 16 39.46 -9.88 8.01
N ALA A 17 39.57 -10.48 9.20
CA ALA A 17 40.25 -11.75 9.40
C ALA A 17 39.21 -12.88 9.42
N VAL A 18 39.24 -13.74 8.39
CA VAL A 18 38.52 -15.02 8.42
C VAL A 18 39.05 -15.82 9.61
N ALA A 19 38.23 -15.97 10.65
CA ALA A 19 38.60 -16.71 11.84
C ALA A 19 38.93 -18.16 11.44
N LYS A 20 40.03 -18.70 12.00
CA LYS A 20 40.36 -20.11 11.77
C LYS A 20 39.35 -20.97 12.52
N LEU A 21 38.77 -21.94 11.81
CA LEU A 21 37.88 -22.92 12.41
C LEU A 21 38.62 -23.75 13.47
N ASP A 22 38.25 -23.59 14.74
CA ASP A 22 38.81 -24.37 15.85
C ASP A 22 38.31 -25.82 15.74
N SER A 23 39.25 -26.77 15.68
CA SER A 23 38.92 -28.17 15.43
C SER A 23 38.11 -28.82 16.55
N ALA A 24 38.26 -28.36 17.80
CA ALA A 24 37.50 -28.91 18.91
C ALA A 24 36.05 -28.41 18.85
N CYS A 25 35.86 -27.10 18.68
CA CYS A 25 34.54 -26.52 18.49
C CYS A 25 33.84 -27.08 17.25
N ALA A 26 34.53 -27.20 16.11
CA ALA A 26 33.95 -27.77 14.89
C ALA A 26 33.55 -29.26 15.01
N ALA A 27 34.15 -30.00 15.95
CA ALA A 27 33.77 -31.37 16.24
C ALA A 27 32.56 -31.49 17.20
N ALA A 28 32.09 -30.38 17.79
CA ALA A 28 31.02 -30.36 18.79
C ALA A 28 29.61 -30.35 18.19
N VAL A 29 29.41 -31.06 17.07
CA VAL A 29 28.13 -31.12 16.36
C VAL A 29 27.02 -31.71 17.23
N GLU A 30 27.32 -32.74 18.01
CA GLU A 30 26.31 -33.39 18.86
C GLU A 30 25.87 -32.49 20.01
N LEU A 31 26.84 -31.84 20.70
CA LEU A 31 26.54 -30.84 21.73
C LEU A 31 25.64 -29.73 21.17
N ALA A 32 25.94 -29.26 19.96
CA ALA A 32 25.14 -28.25 19.29
C ALA A 32 23.73 -28.74 18.94
N ARG A 33 23.59 -29.99 18.48
CA ARG A 33 22.29 -30.60 18.18
C ARG A 33 21.44 -30.79 19.44
N GLU A 34 22.04 -31.31 20.51
CA GLU A 34 21.37 -31.49 21.81
C GLU A 34 20.84 -30.15 22.34
N ALA A 35 21.66 -29.09 22.26
CA ALA A 35 21.25 -27.75 22.68
C ALA A 35 20.10 -27.18 21.83
N ALA A 36 20.10 -27.43 20.52
CA ALA A 36 18.99 -27.03 19.66
C ALA A 36 17.68 -27.76 20.02
N VAL A 37 17.76 -29.07 20.29
CA VAL A 37 16.61 -29.88 20.73
C VAL A 37 16.06 -29.39 22.06
N GLU A 38 16.94 -29.09 23.02
CA GLU A 38 16.57 -28.57 24.34
C GLU A 38 15.87 -27.20 24.24
N ALA A 39 16.33 -26.33 23.34
CA ALA A 39 15.85 -24.95 23.24
C ALA A 39 14.45 -24.82 22.61
N SER A 40 14.01 -25.75 21.76
CA SER A 40 12.80 -25.54 20.97
C SER A 40 11.71 -26.60 21.13
N GLU A 41 11.96 -27.76 21.76
CA GLU A 41 11.05 -28.93 21.75
C GLU A 41 10.61 -29.37 20.33
N LEU A 42 11.18 -28.77 19.28
CA LEU A 42 10.84 -28.99 17.88
C LEU A 42 11.91 -29.84 17.22
N GLU A 43 11.54 -30.48 16.11
CA GLU A 43 12.47 -31.33 15.37
C GLU A 43 13.61 -30.50 14.75
N ILE A 44 14.84 -30.98 14.94
CA ILE A 44 16.06 -30.39 14.39
C ILE A 44 16.45 -31.17 13.14
N GLY A 45 16.46 -30.50 11.99
CA GLY A 45 16.71 -31.13 10.70
C GLY A 45 18.16 -31.52 10.43
N GLU A 46 18.47 -31.62 9.13
CA GLU A 46 19.80 -31.98 8.63
C GLU A 46 20.87 -30.97 9.09
N TYR A 47 22.08 -31.47 9.33
CA TYR A 47 23.23 -30.62 9.62
C TYR A 47 23.73 -29.92 8.35
N LEU A 48 23.76 -28.59 8.37
CA LEU A 48 24.08 -27.74 7.21
C LEU A 48 25.55 -27.29 7.19
N GLY A 49 26.32 -27.59 8.24
CA GLY A 49 27.73 -27.22 8.37
C GLY A 49 28.01 -26.27 9.53
N ALA A 50 29.24 -25.77 9.59
CA ALA A 50 29.69 -24.86 10.63
C ALA A 50 30.68 -23.82 10.10
N ASP A 51 30.62 -22.61 10.67
CA ASP A 51 31.55 -21.52 10.37
C ASP A 51 32.22 -20.98 11.63
N ALA A 52 33.44 -20.50 11.46
CA ALA A 52 34.16 -19.80 12.51
C ALA A 52 33.67 -18.35 12.61
N VAL A 53 33.14 -17.97 13.77
CA VAL A 53 32.74 -16.59 14.07
C VAL A 53 33.94 -15.78 14.57
N ALA A 54 34.73 -16.39 15.46
CA ALA A 54 35.94 -15.82 16.06
C ALA A 54 36.89 -16.91 16.56
N ASP A 55 38.01 -16.54 17.19
CA ASP A 55 38.93 -17.53 17.80
C ASP A 55 38.19 -18.40 18.82
N ARG A 56 38.10 -19.70 18.55
CA ARG A 56 37.42 -20.71 19.40
C ARG A 56 35.92 -20.45 19.59
N ILE A 57 35.30 -19.77 18.63
CA ILE A 57 33.85 -19.59 18.55
C ILE A 57 33.39 -20.07 17.18
N VAL A 58 32.53 -21.09 17.18
CA VAL A 58 32.04 -21.76 15.97
C VAL A 58 30.53 -21.85 16.04
N THR A 59 29.86 -21.54 14.94
CA THR A 59 28.40 -21.67 14.83
C THR A 59 28.07 -22.87 13.95
N HIS A 60 27.36 -23.83 14.52
CA HIS A 60 26.78 -24.98 13.82
C HIS A 60 25.39 -24.64 13.32
N ARG A 61 25.06 -25.07 12.09
CA ARG A 61 23.74 -24.86 11.51
C ARG A 61 23.00 -26.15 11.24
N PHE A 62 21.70 -26.15 11.49
CA PHE A 62 20.78 -27.26 11.21
C PHE A 62 19.54 -26.74 10.50
N ALA A 63 19.00 -27.48 9.53
CA ALA A 63 17.77 -27.10 8.85
C ALA A 63 16.61 -27.00 9.85
N ALA A 64 15.77 -25.97 9.72
CA ALA A 64 14.53 -25.89 10.48
C ALA A 64 13.41 -26.60 9.71
N THR A 65 12.75 -27.56 10.36
CA THR A 65 11.55 -28.24 9.82
C THR A 65 10.25 -27.68 10.39
N VAL A 66 10.32 -26.49 11.01
CA VAL A 66 9.19 -25.84 11.67
C VAL A 66 8.22 -25.27 10.62
N PRO A 67 6.92 -25.62 10.67
CA PRO A 67 5.92 -25.03 9.78
C PRO A 67 5.93 -23.49 9.83
N GLY A 68 5.94 -22.85 8.66
CA GLY A 68 6.04 -21.39 8.53
C GLY A 68 7.47 -20.82 8.47
N TYR A 69 8.48 -21.60 8.84
CA TYR A 69 9.89 -21.21 8.81
C TYR A 69 10.64 -21.85 7.63
N THR A 70 10.02 -21.89 6.45
CA THR A 70 10.65 -22.43 5.23
C THR A 70 11.90 -21.62 4.89
N GLY A 71 13.03 -22.31 4.68
CA GLY A 71 14.33 -21.69 4.39
C GLY A 71 15.07 -21.17 5.63
N TRP A 72 14.55 -21.38 6.84
CA TRP A 72 15.23 -21.03 8.09
C TRP A 72 16.12 -22.17 8.59
N HIS A 73 17.02 -21.83 9.50
CA HIS A 73 17.94 -22.78 10.13
C HIS A 73 18.15 -22.45 11.61
N TRP A 74 18.35 -23.49 12.40
CA TRP A 74 18.88 -23.37 13.75
C TRP A 74 20.36 -23.06 13.67
N SER A 75 20.80 -22.06 14.43
CA SER A 75 22.15 -21.57 14.53
C SER A 75 22.59 -21.71 15.99
N VAL A 76 23.55 -22.60 16.24
CA VAL A 76 24.03 -22.90 17.59
C VAL A 76 25.49 -22.52 17.69
N THR A 77 25.77 -21.47 18.44
CA THR A 77 27.13 -20.98 18.64
C THR A 77 27.73 -21.68 19.85
N VAL A 78 28.87 -22.33 19.65
CA VAL A 78 29.66 -22.97 20.70
C VAL A 78 31.00 -22.27 20.86
N ALA A 79 31.46 -22.17 22.09
CA ALA A 79 32.71 -21.53 22.44
C ALA A 79 33.54 -22.39 23.37
N ARG A 80 34.87 -22.20 23.33
CA ARG A 80 35.79 -22.82 24.28
C ARG A 80 36.74 -21.79 24.88
N ALA A 81 36.68 -21.66 26.21
CA ALA A 81 37.56 -20.78 26.95
C ALA A 81 39.05 -21.13 26.76
N SER A 82 39.92 -20.12 26.88
CA SER A 82 41.35 -20.32 26.70
C SER A 82 41.92 -21.33 27.67
N ARG A 83 42.72 -22.27 27.14
CA ARG A 83 43.31 -23.42 27.86
C ARG A 83 42.29 -24.42 28.43
N SER A 84 40.98 -24.19 28.27
CA SER A 84 39.97 -25.20 28.61
C SER A 84 39.89 -26.28 27.52
N LYS A 85 39.51 -27.49 27.94
CA LYS A 85 39.09 -28.56 27.04
C LYS A 85 37.56 -28.67 26.92
N SER A 86 36.82 -28.00 27.81
CA SER A 86 35.37 -27.98 27.79
C SER A 86 34.84 -27.00 26.75
N ILE A 87 33.88 -27.44 25.94
CA ILE A 87 33.15 -26.62 24.99
C ILE A 87 31.79 -26.31 25.63
N THR A 88 31.33 -25.08 25.52
CA THR A 88 30.04 -24.62 26.05
C THR A 88 29.21 -24.02 24.92
N VAL A 89 27.90 -24.09 25.07
CA VAL A 89 26.96 -23.40 24.18
C VAL A 89 26.83 -21.95 24.65
N ASP A 90 26.92 -21.02 23.72
CA ASP A 90 26.77 -19.58 23.95
C ASP A 90 25.34 -19.13 23.66
N GLU A 91 24.81 -19.52 22.49
CA GLU A 91 23.47 -19.16 22.04
C GLU A 91 22.88 -20.22 21.10
N VAL A 92 21.54 -20.27 21.08
CA VAL A 92 20.74 -21.04 20.13
C VAL A 92 19.71 -20.09 19.53
N LEU A 93 19.77 -19.91 18.21
CA LEU A 93 18.93 -18.97 17.48
C LEU A 93 18.25 -19.68 16.32
N LEU A 94 17.02 -19.29 16.00
CA LEU A 94 16.37 -19.64 14.74
C LEU A 94 16.52 -18.45 13.78
N LEU A 95 17.31 -18.61 12.72
CA LEU A 95 17.68 -17.53 11.81
C LEU A 95 17.21 -17.79 10.38
N PRO A 96 16.85 -16.74 9.63
CA PRO A 96 16.49 -16.88 8.23
C PRO A 96 17.73 -17.24 7.39
N GLY A 97 17.60 -18.25 6.54
CA GLY A 97 18.57 -18.52 5.46
C GLY A 97 18.30 -17.69 4.22
N ALA A 98 19.07 -17.92 3.16
CA ALA A 98 18.94 -17.19 1.89
C ALA A 98 17.57 -17.40 1.22
N ASP A 99 16.97 -18.57 1.44
CA ASP A 99 15.66 -18.95 0.88
C ASP A 99 14.51 -18.70 1.86
N ALA A 100 14.77 -17.99 2.97
CA ALA A 100 13.75 -17.75 3.99
C ALA A 100 12.70 -16.74 3.53
N LEU A 101 11.43 -17.08 3.75
CA LEU A 101 10.34 -16.10 3.64
C LEU A 101 10.42 -15.13 4.83
N LEU A 102 10.73 -13.88 4.54
CA LEU A 102 10.79 -12.79 5.52
C LEU A 102 9.50 -11.97 5.50
N ALA A 103 9.16 -11.38 6.64
CA ALA A 103 8.11 -10.37 6.71
C ALA A 103 8.50 -9.14 5.85
N PRO A 104 7.52 -8.44 5.26
CA PRO A 104 7.76 -7.15 4.65
C PRO A 104 8.39 -6.16 5.63
N ALA A 105 9.06 -5.14 5.11
CA ALA A 105 9.56 -4.04 5.93
C ALA A 105 8.41 -3.42 6.74
N TRP A 106 8.68 -3.11 8.00
CA TRP A 106 7.71 -2.42 8.85
C TRP A 106 7.47 -1.01 8.31
N VAL A 107 6.20 -0.61 8.27
CA VAL A 107 5.77 0.73 7.79
C VAL A 107 5.09 1.49 8.95
N PRO A 108 5.45 2.76 9.19
CA PRO A 108 4.76 3.63 10.15
C PRO A 108 3.24 3.62 9.98
N TRP A 109 2.49 3.77 11.07
CA TRP A 109 1.02 3.67 11.02
C TRP A 109 0.40 4.78 10.15
N ASN A 110 0.96 5.98 10.17
CA ASN A 110 0.50 7.15 9.40
C ASN A 110 0.70 6.95 7.89
N GLU A 111 1.72 6.18 7.50
CA GLU A 111 1.98 5.79 6.11
C GLU A 111 1.14 4.60 5.66
N ARG A 112 0.47 3.91 6.59
CA ARG A 112 -0.42 2.77 6.29
C ARG A 112 -1.85 3.19 5.99
N VAL A 113 -2.27 4.40 6.38
CA VAL A 113 -3.65 4.86 6.22
C VAL A 113 -3.99 5.05 4.75
N ARG A 114 -5.07 4.42 4.31
CA ARG A 114 -5.60 4.48 2.94
C ARG A 114 -6.97 5.14 2.89
N PRO A 115 -7.41 5.61 1.71
CA PRO A 115 -8.79 6.02 1.52
C PRO A 115 -9.74 4.90 1.95
N GLY A 116 -10.68 5.23 2.84
CA GLY A 116 -11.66 4.28 3.40
C GLY A 116 -11.33 3.74 4.79
N ASP A 117 -10.11 3.95 5.30
CA ASP A 117 -9.72 3.46 6.64
C ASP A 117 -10.28 4.33 7.79
N LEU A 118 -10.77 5.54 7.50
CA LEU A 118 -11.27 6.48 8.49
C LEU A 118 -12.69 6.13 8.96
N SER A 119 -12.86 6.07 10.28
CA SER A 119 -14.11 5.86 10.99
C SER A 119 -14.52 7.12 11.79
N PRO A 120 -15.81 7.23 12.20
CA PRO A 120 -16.24 8.32 13.05
C PRO A 120 -15.41 8.42 14.34
N GLY A 121 -14.76 9.58 14.55
CA GLY A 121 -13.92 9.86 15.71
C GLY A 121 -12.41 9.80 15.43
N ASP A 122 -11.98 9.31 14.27
CA ASP A 122 -10.56 9.31 13.90
C ASP A 122 -10.05 10.73 13.65
N LEU A 123 -8.89 11.03 14.24
CA LEU A 123 -8.21 12.32 14.09
C LEU A 123 -6.82 12.08 13.50
N ILE A 124 -6.64 12.48 12.25
CA ILE A 124 -5.33 12.48 11.58
C ILE A 124 -4.95 13.93 11.32
N PRO A 125 -4.00 14.50 12.10
CA PRO A 125 -3.52 15.83 11.82
C PRO A 125 -2.78 15.84 10.47
N ALA A 126 -2.95 16.92 9.72
CA ALA A 126 -2.11 17.16 8.56
C ALA A 126 -0.64 17.33 9.01
N ASP A 127 0.28 16.92 8.15
CA ASP A 127 1.70 17.19 8.37
C ASP A 127 1.91 18.73 8.38
N PRO A 128 2.61 19.29 9.37
CA PRO A 128 2.94 20.72 9.39
C PRO A 128 3.62 21.23 8.12
N ASP A 129 4.35 20.35 7.42
CA ASP A 129 5.10 20.66 6.20
C ASP A 129 4.43 20.03 4.94
N ASP A 130 3.12 19.74 4.97
CA ASP A 130 2.37 19.23 3.80
C ASP A 130 2.35 20.26 2.65
N SER A 131 3.08 19.97 1.57
CA SER A 131 3.19 20.83 0.37
C SER A 131 1.84 21.10 -0.31
N ARG A 132 0.84 20.27 -0.05
CA ARG A 132 -0.52 20.43 -0.60
C ARG A 132 -1.32 21.50 0.14
N LEU A 133 -0.83 22.02 1.27
CA LEU A 133 -1.47 23.07 2.05
C LEU A 133 -0.64 24.34 2.06
N VAL A 134 -1.30 25.48 1.89
CA VAL A 134 -0.70 26.81 2.04
C VAL A 134 -1.57 27.69 2.93
N PRO A 135 -0.99 28.64 3.68
CA PRO A 135 -1.80 29.55 4.47
C PRO A 135 -2.70 30.42 3.57
N ALA A 136 -3.98 30.48 3.90
CA ALA A 136 -5.01 31.09 3.04
C ALA A 136 -4.77 32.58 2.78
N TYR A 137 -4.14 33.28 3.73
CA TYR A 137 -3.91 34.72 3.69
C TYR A 137 -2.69 35.14 2.85
N THR A 138 -1.87 34.19 2.37
CA THR A 138 -0.60 34.53 1.73
C THR A 138 -0.39 33.96 0.33
N LEU A 139 -1.05 32.88 -0.10
CA LEU A 139 -0.53 32.11 -1.24
C LEU A 139 -1.55 31.26 -2.06
N SER A 140 -2.81 31.69 -2.21
CA SER A 140 -3.73 30.98 -3.12
C SER A 140 -3.99 31.80 -4.39
N ASP A 141 -3.54 31.27 -5.53
CA ASP A 141 -3.82 31.75 -6.90
C ASP A 141 -5.16 31.24 -7.45
N ASP A 142 -6.00 30.64 -6.60
CA ASP A 142 -7.34 30.19 -6.97
C ASP A 142 -8.36 31.35 -6.87
N PRO A 143 -9.05 31.72 -7.97
CA PRO A 143 -10.00 32.84 -7.97
C PRO A 143 -11.16 32.70 -6.98
N ALA A 144 -11.61 31.47 -6.67
CA ALA A 144 -12.67 31.24 -5.69
C ALA A 144 -12.17 31.40 -4.25
N VAL A 145 -10.85 31.34 -4.03
CA VAL A 145 -10.22 31.58 -2.73
C VAL A 145 -9.83 33.04 -2.59
N GLU A 146 -9.29 33.69 -3.62
CA GLU A 146 -8.94 35.12 -3.58
C GLU A 146 -10.12 36.00 -3.15
N SER A 147 -11.34 35.66 -3.63
CA SER A 147 -12.56 36.40 -3.30
C SER A 147 -12.92 36.36 -1.81
N VAL A 148 -12.49 35.34 -1.07
CA VAL A 148 -12.77 35.17 0.38
C VAL A 148 -11.51 35.32 1.26
N ALA A 149 -10.31 35.27 0.68
CA ALA A 149 -9.04 35.40 1.40
C ALA A 149 -8.83 36.78 2.04
N THR A 150 -9.55 37.79 1.54
CA THR A 150 -9.50 39.17 2.05
C THR A 150 -10.34 39.35 3.34
N GLU A 151 -11.16 38.37 3.73
CA GLU A 151 -11.89 38.39 5.00
C GLU A 151 -10.96 37.97 6.17
N LEU A 152 -10.12 38.92 6.59
CA LEU A 152 -9.19 38.77 7.71
C LEU A 152 -9.87 38.14 8.94
N GLY A 153 -9.55 36.87 9.20
CA GLY A 153 -9.88 36.17 10.44
C GLY A 153 -11.20 35.39 10.48
N ILE A 154 -11.95 35.29 9.38
CA ILE A 154 -13.24 34.55 9.33
C ILE A 154 -13.16 33.31 8.41
N GLY A 155 -12.08 33.18 7.63
CA GLY A 155 -11.89 32.10 6.65
C GLY A 155 -11.08 30.88 7.14
N ARG A 156 -10.80 29.98 6.20
CA ARG A 156 -9.96 28.79 6.41
C ARG A 156 -8.53 29.22 6.78
N VAL A 157 -7.88 28.51 7.72
CA VAL A 157 -6.46 28.76 8.07
C VAL A 157 -5.54 28.35 6.94
N HIS A 158 -5.79 27.19 6.32
CA HIS A 158 -5.07 26.66 5.18
C HIS A 158 -6.03 26.36 4.02
N VAL A 159 -5.51 26.45 2.80
CA VAL A 159 -6.18 26.06 1.57
C VAL A 159 -5.27 25.18 0.73
N MET A 160 -5.85 24.45 -0.21
CA MET A 160 -5.08 23.58 -1.09
C MET A 160 -4.16 24.41 -1.99
N SER A 161 -2.87 24.11 -1.96
CA SER A 161 -1.86 24.72 -2.80
C SER A 161 -2.08 24.39 -4.27
N ARG A 162 -1.42 25.11 -5.18
CA ARG A 162 -1.44 24.78 -6.61
C ARG A 162 -0.97 23.35 -6.87
N GLU A 163 0.08 22.91 -6.17
CA GLU A 163 0.60 21.54 -6.24
C GLU A 163 -0.46 20.52 -5.81
N GLY A 164 -1.13 20.74 -4.66
CA GLY A 164 -2.19 19.86 -4.19
C GLY A 164 -3.39 19.78 -5.16
N ARG A 165 -3.73 20.89 -5.83
CA ARG A 165 -4.77 20.90 -6.86
C ARG A 165 -4.35 20.16 -8.12
N LEU A 166 -3.09 20.25 -8.54
CA LEU A 166 -2.56 19.50 -9.68
C LEU A 166 -2.51 17.99 -9.40
N ASP A 167 -2.02 17.57 -8.23
CA ASP A 167 -2.09 16.17 -7.79
C ASP A 167 -3.54 15.65 -7.78
N THR A 168 -4.47 16.46 -7.27
CA THR A 168 -5.89 16.11 -7.25
C THR A 168 -6.46 15.96 -8.66
N ALA A 169 -6.14 16.90 -9.56
CA ALA A 169 -6.57 16.85 -10.95
C ALA A 169 -6.05 15.59 -11.65
N GLU A 170 -4.78 15.23 -11.45
CA GLU A 170 -4.19 14.02 -12.02
C GLU A 170 -4.92 12.76 -11.52
N ARG A 171 -5.13 12.62 -10.21
CA ARG A 171 -5.85 11.47 -9.64
C ARG A 171 -7.28 11.35 -10.14
N TRP A 172 -7.98 12.46 -10.30
CA TRP A 172 -9.35 12.46 -10.84
C TRP A 172 -9.39 12.15 -12.33
N GLN A 173 -8.46 12.69 -13.11
CA GLN A 173 -8.37 12.44 -14.55
C GLN A 173 -8.06 10.97 -14.85
N LEU A 174 -7.20 10.33 -14.04
CA LEU A 174 -6.84 8.91 -14.17
C LEU A 174 -7.84 7.97 -13.46
N GLY A 175 -8.81 8.52 -12.74
CA GLY A 175 -9.76 7.77 -11.91
C GLY A 175 -10.93 7.17 -12.68
N GLU A 176 -11.84 6.54 -11.94
CA GLU A 176 -13.06 5.89 -12.48
C GLU A 176 -14.04 6.88 -13.12
N THR A 177 -13.93 8.16 -12.80
CA THR A 177 -14.73 9.25 -13.36
C THR A 177 -13.92 10.12 -14.33
N GLY A 178 -12.79 9.60 -14.82
CA GLY A 178 -11.98 10.19 -15.88
C GLY A 178 -12.44 9.82 -17.30
N PRO A 179 -11.89 10.46 -18.33
CA PRO A 179 -12.30 10.24 -19.73
C PRO A 179 -11.87 8.90 -20.31
N ASP A 180 -10.82 8.29 -19.77
CA ASP A 180 -10.22 7.08 -20.35
C ASP A 180 -10.89 5.78 -19.87
N THR A 181 -11.97 5.85 -19.11
CA THR A 181 -12.71 4.65 -18.71
C THR A 181 -13.43 4.00 -19.89
N ALA A 182 -13.71 2.70 -19.78
CA ALA A 182 -14.48 2.00 -20.80
C ALA A 182 -15.87 2.64 -20.99
N MET A 183 -16.53 3.05 -19.90
CA MET A 183 -17.82 3.73 -19.95
C MET A 183 -17.71 5.07 -20.70
N ALA A 184 -16.75 5.91 -20.33
CA ALA A 184 -16.57 7.23 -20.96
C ALA A 184 -16.24 7.13 -22.45
N ARG A 185 -15.39 6.18 -22.85
CA ARG A 185 -15.04 5.95 -24.26
C ARG A 185 -16.19 5.47 -25.13
N HIS A 186 -17.21 4.84 -24.56
CA HIS A 186 -18.40 4.36 -25.28
C HIS A 186 -19.64 5.23 -25.02
N ALA A 187 -19.49 6.30 -24.25
CA ALA A 187 -20.59 7.19 -23.96
C ALA A 187 -20.99 7.96 -25.22
N PRO A 188 -22.30 8.24 -25.41
CA PRO A 188 -22.78 8.97 -26.56
C PRO A 188 -22.36 10.46 -26.56
N ALA A 189 -22.05 11.01 -25.38
CA ALA A 189 -21.59 12.38 -25.20
C ALA A 189 -20.86 12.54 -23.86
N HIS A 190 -20.18 13.67 -23.68
CA HIS A 190 -19.35 13.97 -22.51
C HIS A 190 -20.09 14.83 -21.47
N CYS A 191 -19.65 14.75 -20.21
CA CYS A 191 -20.23 15.47 -19.09
C CYS A 191 -20.24 16.99 -19.30
N GLY A 192 -19.24 17.56 -19.98
CA GLY A 192 -19.18 19.01 -20.27
C GLY A 192 -20.35 19.55 -21.09
N THR A 193 -21.11 18.70 -21.78
CA THR A 193 -22.34 19.06 -22.51
C THR A 193 -23.61 18.54 -21.85
N CYS A 194 -23.51 17.85 -20.73
CA CYS A 194 -24.64 17.22 -20.06
C CYS A 194 -25.39 18.22 -19.18
N GLY A 195 -26.72 18.28 -19.28
CA GLY A 195 -27.54 19.16 -18.44
C GLY A 195 -27.50 18.85 -16.94
N PHE A 196 -27.00 17.66 -16.55
CA PHE A 196 -26.82 17.26 -15.14
C PHE A 196 -25.43 17.55 -14.59
N TYR A 197 -24.56 18.20 -15.37
CA TYR A 197 -23.22 18.57 -14.95
C TYR A 197 -23.23 19.86 -14.13
N LEU A 198 -22.73 19.77 -12.89
CA LEU A 198 -22.61 20.89 -11.98
C LEU A 198 -21.13 21.32 -11.91
N PRO A 199 -20.74 22.46 -12.51
CA PRO A 199 -19.32 22.86 -12.55
C PRO A 199 -18.78 23.13 -11.14
N LEU A 200 -17.53 22.74 -10.89
CA LEU A 200 -16.83 23.16 -9.68
C LEU A 200 -16.53 24.67 -9.73
N ALA A 201 -16.16 25.24 -8.58
CA ALA A 201 -15.64 26.60 -8.49
C ALA A 201 -14.11 26.62 -8.62
N GLY A 202 -13.56 27.78 -8.95
CA GLY A 202 -12.12 28.03 -8.90
C GLY A 202 -11.35 27.41 -10.07
N SER A 203 -10.07 27.14 -9.84
CA SER A 203 -9.13 26.72 -10.88
C SER A 203 -9.41 25.33 -11.48
N LEU A 204 -10.12 24.46 -10.75
CA LEU A 204 -10.51 23.12 -11.24
C LEU A 204 -11.78 23.13 -12.09
N ALA A 205 -12.55 24.23 -12.10
CA ALA A 205 -13.81 24.36 -12.83
C ALA A 205 -13.69 24.08 -14.33
N ALA A 206 -12.51 24.34 -14.90
CA ALA A 206 -12.24 24.15 -16.32
C ALA A 206 -12.23 22.67 -16.75
N ALA A 207 -11.94 21.75 -15.82
CA ALA A 207 -11.76 20.33 -16.13
C ALA A 207 -12.68 19.41 -15.33
N PHE A 208 -13.28 19.87 -14.23
CA PHE A 208 -14.05 19.01 -13.33
C PHE A 208 -15.33 19.66 -12.80
N GLY A 209 -16.31 18.80 -12.53
CA GLY A 209 -17.64 19.11 -11.99
C GLY A 209 -18.17 17.95 -11.17
N ALA A 210 -19.40 18.06 -10.68
CA ALA A 210 -20.13 16.96 -10.06
C ALA A 210 -21.26 16.48 -10.96
N CYS A 211 -21.54 15.18 -10.95
CA CYS A 211 -22.75 14.66 -11.57
C CYS A 211 -23.94 14.79 -10.60
N GLY A 212 -25.04 15.38 -11.06
CA GLY A 212 -26.29 15.46 -10.31
C GLY A 212 -27.42 14.57 -10.87
N ASN A 213 -27.08 13.56 -11.67
CA ASN A 213 -28.06 12.65 -12.23
C ASN A 213 -28.21 11.40 -11.36
N ALA A 214 -29.32 11.29 -10.62
CA ALA A 214 -29.60 10.19 -9.69
C ALA A 214 -29.58 8.78 -10.30
N ILE A 215 -29.74 8.64 -11.62
CA ILE A 215 -29.65 7.33 -12.29
C ILE A 215 -28.25 7.01 -12.82
N ALA A 216 -27.32 7.98 -12.81
CA ALA A 216 -25.95 7.76 -13.24
C ALA A 216 -25.13 7.13 -12.11
N ASN A 217 -24.22 6.21 -12.46
CA ASN A 217 -23.28 5.61 -11.49
C ASN A 217 -22.36 6.66 -10.81
N SER A 218 -22.25 7.84 -11.40
CA SER A 218 -21.42 8.94 -10.91
C SER A 218 -22.19 9.97 -10.07
N ASP A 219 -23.47 9.76 -9.77
CA ASP A 219 -24.26 10.70 -8.95
C ASP A 219 -23.54 11.08 -7.65
N GLY A 220 -23.47 12.38 -7.36
CA GLY A 220 -22.77 12.93 -6.20
C GLY A 220 -21.23 12.80 -6.23
N ARG A 221 -20.63 12.31 -7.32
CA ARG A 221 -19.17 12.21 -7.50
C ARG A 221 -18.62 13.33 -8.37
N ILE A 222 -17.34 13.63 -8.16
CA ILE A 222 -16.58 14.47 -9.08
C ILE A 222 -16.31 13.72 -10.38
N VAL A 223 -16.54 14.37 -11.51
CA VAL A 223 -16.35 13.85 -12.87
C VAL A 223 -15.50 14.81 -13.70
N SER A 224 -14.67 14.26 -14.58
CA SER A 224 -14.02 15.05 -15.64
C SER A 224 -15.06 15.60 -16.60
N VAL A 225 -14.84 16.80 -17.16
CA VAL A 225 -15.66 17.36 -18.25
C VAL A 225 -15.70 16.44 -19.47
N GLU A 226 -14.66 15.62 -19.66
CA GLU A 226 -14.53 14.65 -20.76
C GLU A 226 -15.02 13.24 -20.36
N HIS A 227 -15.43 13.02 -19.10
CA HIS A 227 -16.09 11.77 -18.73
C HIS A 227 -17.42 11.61 -19.47
N GLY A 228 -17.96 10.41 -19.55
CA GLY A 228 -19.25 10.17 -20.19
C GLY A 228 -19.93 8.92 -19.62
N CYS A 229 -21.26 8.89 -19.72
CA CYS A 229 -22.06 7.71 -19.38
C CYS A 229 -23.31 7.62 -20.25
N GLY A 230 -24.01 6.48 -20.20
CA GLY A 230 -25.26 6.27 -20.94
C GLY A 230 -26.47 7.08 -20.44
N ALA A 231 -26.35 7.78 -19.31
CA ALA A 231 -27.42 8.62 -18.73
C ALA A 231 -27.23 10.11 -19.03
N HIS A 232 -26.61 10.45 -20.17
CA HIS A 232 -26.44 11.84 -20.61
C HIS A 232 -27.81 12.47 -20.95
N SER A 233 -27.99 13.78 -20.70
CA SER A 233 -29.31 14.45 -20.85
C SER A 233 -29.87 14.40 -22.27
N GLU A 234 -28.97 14.36 -23.26
CA GLU A 234 -29.31 14.32 -24.69
C GLU A 234 -29.40 12.90 -25.28
N VAL A 235 -29.35 11.84 -24.46
CA VAL A 235 -29.50 10.46 -24.99
C VAL A 235 -30.95 10.26 -25.44
N VAL A 236 -31.12 9.97 -26.72
CA VAL A 236 -32.39 9.57 -27.31
C VAL A 236 -32.24 8.15 -27.83
N ILE A 237 -33.07 7.23 -27.34
CA ILE A 237 -33.17 5.87 -27.87
C ILE A 237 -34.38 5.84 -28.78
N GLU A 238 -34.17 5.63 -30.09
CA GLU A 238 -35.26 5.30 -30.99
C GLU A 238 -35.77 3.90 -30.66
N VAL A 239 -36.94 3.84 -30.03
CA VAL A 239 -37.64 2.57 -29.85
C VAL A 239 -38.24 2.20 -31.19
N ALA A 240 -37.48 1.50 -32.03
CA ALA A 240 -38.05 0.83 -33.19
C ALA A 240 -39.18 -0.08 -32.68
N SER A 241 -40.39 0.21 -33.14
CA SER A 241 -41.64 -0.42 -32.73
C SER A 241 -41.54 -1.95 -32.74
N LEU A 242 -41.54 -2.57 -31.56
CA LEU A 242 -41.70 -4.03 -31.38
C LEU A 242 -43.14 -4.50 -31.65
N SER A 243 -43.81 -3.90 -32.63
CA SER A 243 -45.17 -4.24 -33.00
C SER A 243 -45.28 -4.43 -34.50
N GLU A 244 -44.56 -5.42 -35.02
CA GLU A 244 -45.19 -6.25 -36.02
C GLU A 244 -45.97 -7.32 -35.24
N PRO A 245 -47.31 -7.31 -35.27
CA PRO A 245 -48.07 -8.39 -34.66
C PRO A 245 -47.65 -9.68 -35.36
N ILE A 246 -47.09 -10.60 -34.59
CA ILE A 246 -46.90 -11.99 -35.02
C ILE A 246 -48.29 -12.45 -35.46
N GLY A 247 -48.43 -12.82 -36.74
CA GLY A 247 -49.73 -13.05 -37.39
C GLY A 247 -50.66 -13.97 -36.59
N GLU A 248 -51.97 -13.85 -36.83
CA GLU A 248 -53.03 -14.60 -36.14
C GLU A 248 -52.62 -16.06 -35.89
N VAL A 249 -52.58 -16.44 -34.62
CA VAL A 249 -52.43 -17.83 -34.20
C VAL A 249 -53.69 -18.56 -34.61
N TYR A 250 -53.58 -19.46 -35.60
CA TYR A 250 -54.68 -20.32 -36.03
C TYR A 250 -54.83 -21.46 -34.99
N GLU A 251 -55.97 -21.53 -34.30
CA GLU A 251 -56.30 -22.66 -33.42
C GLU A 251 -56.90 -23.81 -34.25
N ASP A 252 -56.25 -24.97 -34.25
CA ASP A 252 -56.61 -26.15 -35.07
C ASP A 252 -57.87 -26.93 -34.57
N GLU A 253 -58.70 -26.37 -33.68
CA GLU A 253 -59.82 -27.10 -33.05
C GLU A 253 -61.18 -27.01 -33.79
N GLN A 254 -61.21 -26.68 -35.09
CA GLN A 254 -62.46 -26.73 -35.87
C GLN A 254 -62.38 -27.68 -37.07
N PHE A 255 -62.33 -28.98 -36.78
CA PHE A 255 -62.85 -30.01 -37.70
C PHE A 255 -63.61 -31.07 -36.90
N VAL A 256 -64.95 -30.96 -36.91
CA VAL A 256 -65.90 -32.05 -36.59
C VAL A 256 -66.42 -32.61 -37.91
#